data_AF-A0A562EZM0-F1
#
_entry.id   AF-A0A562EZM0-F1
#
_cell.length_a   1.000
_cell.length_b   1.000
_cell.length_c   1.000
_cell.angle_alpha   90.00
_cell.angle_beta   90.00
_cell.angle_gamma   90.00
#
_symmetry.space_group_name_H-M   'P 1'
#
loop_
_entity.id
_entity.type
_entity.pdbx_description
1 polymer ?
#
loop_
_entity_poly.entity_id
_entity_poly.type
_entity_poly.pdbx_seq_one_letter_code
_entity_poly.pdbx_strand_id
1 'polypeptide(L)' 'MATLTIRNVPEQVKQAIRKRAAERGVSMEQEAREALARGAATAPARPKPSIEAMSALGRKPVEPFDLKQVSDEMWEEGLR' A
#
# COMPACT_ATOMS: atom_id res chain seq x y z
N MET A 1 -8.35 -2.24 -21.08
CA MET A 1 -9.25 -1.60 -20.10
C MET A 1 -9.74 -2.67 -19.14
N ALA A 2 -9.64 -2.44 -17.84
CA ALA A 2 -10.26 -3.31 -16.85
C ALA A 2 -11.67 -2.80 -16.54
N THR A 3 -12.61 -3.71 -16.31
CA THR A 3 -14.00 -3.38 -15.96
C THR A 3 -14.26 -3.80 -14.52
N LEU A 4 -14.82 -2.89 -13.72
CA LEU A 4 -15.20 -3.13 -12.33
C LEU A 4 -16.71 -2.91 -12.16
N THR A 5 -17.40 -3.88 -11.56
CA THR A 5 -18.82 -3.75 -11.21
C THR A 5 -18.97 -3.64 -9.70
N ILE A 6 -19.47 -2.50 -9.22
CA ILE A 6 -19.73 -2.26 -7.80
C ILE A 6 -21.23 -2.41 -7.56
N ARG A 7 -21.63 -3.39 -6.73
CA ARG A 7 -23.03 -3.63 -6.34
C ARG A 7 -23.35 -2.95 -5.02
N ASN A 8 -24.63 -2.72 -4.77
CA ASN A 8 -25.14 -2.17 -3.50
C ASN A 8 -24.53 -0.80 -3.12
N VAL A 9 -24.28 0.06 -4.11
CA VAL A 9 -23.81 1.43 -3.85
C VAL A 9 -24.95 2.23 -3.22
N PRO A 10 -24.74 2.88 -2.06
CA PRO A 10 -25.77 3.71 -1.44
C PRO A 10 -26.23 4.83 -2.39
N GLU A 11 -27.53 5.10 -2.44
CA GLU A 11 -28.10 6.05 -3.40
C GLU A 11 -27.50 7.46 -3.22
N GLN A 12 -27.21 7.86 -1.98
CA GLN A 12 -26.53 9.13 -1.71
C GLN A 12 -25.14 9.23 -2.37
N VAL A 13 -24.40 8.12 -2.45
CA VAL A 13 -23.07 8.09 -3.09
C VAL A 13 -23.22 8.24 -4.60
N LYS A 14 -24.18 7.52 -5.18
CA LYS A 14 -24.49 7.62 -6.63
C LYS A 14 -24.89 9.04 -7.01
N GLN A 15 -25.77 9.68 -6.24
CA GLN A 15 -26.19 11.06 -6.48
C GLN A 15 -25.01 12.05 -6.34
N ALA A 16 -24.15 11.85 -5.34
CA ALA A 16 -22.96 12.69 -5.16
C ALA A 16 -21.99 12.60 -6.35
N ILE A 17 -21.73 11.38 -6.87
CA ILE A 17 -20.87 11.18 -8.05
C ILE A 17 -21.49 11.86 -9.27
N ARG A 18 -22.80 11.71 -9.48
CA ARG A 18 -23.51 12.35 -10.60
C ARG A 18 -23.41 13.87 -10.53
N LYS A 19 -23.63 14.46 -9.35
CA LYS A 19 -23.51 15.90 -9.14
C LYS A 19 -22.11 16.41 -9.47
N ARG A 20 -21.07 15.76 -8.93
CA ARG A 20 -19.67 16.13 -9.20
C ARG A 20 -19.30 16.01 -10.67
N ALA A 21 -19.77 14.95 -11.33
CA ALA A 21 -19.55 14.76 -12.76
C ALA A 21 -20.17 15.90 -13.59
N ALA A 22 -21.40 16.30 -13.26
CA ALA A 22 -22.08 17.42 -13.91
C ALA A 22 -21.37 18.76 -13.66
N GLU A 23 -20.93 19.03 -12.42
CA GLU A 23 -20.15 20.23 -12.07
C GLU A 23 -18.83 20.32 -12.85
N ARG A 24 -18.20 19.18 -13.14
CA ARG A 24 -16.93 19.09 -13.88
C ARG A 24 -17.10 18.94 -15.39
N GLY A 25 -18.33 18.76 -15.89
CA GLY A 25 -18.59 18.51 -17.30
C GLY A 25 -18.05 17.17 -17.82
N VAL A 26 -17.91 16.16 -16.96
CA VAL A 26 -17.39 14.82 -17.32
C VAL A 26 -18.47 13.75 -17.18
N SER A 27 -18.22 12.56 -17.72
CA SER A 27 -19.12 11.43 -17.52
C SER A 27 -19.06 10.91 -16.08
N MET A 28 -20.16 10.30 -15.64
CA MET A 28 -20.24 9.68 -14.32
C MET A 28 -19.18 8.57 -14.13
N GLU A 29 -18.89 7.83 -15.20
CA GLU A 29 -17.86 6.80 -15.21
C GLU A 29 -16.46 7.40 -15.02
N GLN A 30 -16.18 8.52 -15.69
CA GLN A 30 -14.89 9.19 -15.56
C GLN A 30 -14.70 9.74 -14.14
N GLU A 31 -15.71 10.39 -13.56
CA GLU A 31 -15.64 10.84 -12.16
C GLU A 31 -15.39 9.66 -11.20
N ALA A 32 -16.10 8.55 -11.40
CA ALA A 32 -15.92 7.35 -10.58
C ALA A 32 -14.49 6.77 -10.71
N ARG A 33 -13.97 6.71 -11.95
CA ARG A 33 -12.62 6.22 -12.23
C ARG A 33 -11.55 7.09 -11.56
N GLU A 34 -11.67 8.40 -11.68
CA GLU A 34 -10.72 9.33 -11.07
C GLU A 34 -10.82 9.34 -9.54
N ALA A 35 -12.03 9.22 -8.97
CA ALA A 35 -12.21 9.08 -7.53
C ALA A 35 -11.55 7.81 -6.99
N LEU A 36 -11.68 6.68 -7.68
CA LEU A 36 -10.99 5.44 -7.36
C LEU A 36 -9.47 5.58 -7.50
N ALA A 37 -8.98 6.24 -8.55
CA ALA A 37 -7.55 6.48 -8.74
C ALA A 37 -6.95 7.32 -7.60
N ARG A 38 -7.63 8.41 -7.21
CA ARG A 38 -7.23 9.22 -6.05
C ARG A 38 -7.22 8.39 -4.77
N GLY A 39 -8.30 7.64 -4.50
CA GLY A 39 -8.39 6.78 -3.31
C GLY A 39 -7.30 5.71 -3.24
N ALA A 40 -7.00 5.06 -4.37
CA ALA A 40 -5.94 4.06 -4.47
C ALA A 40 -4.54 4.66 -4.28
N ALA A 41 -4.30 5.87 -4.80
CA ALA A 41 -3.05 6.60 -4.62
C ALA A 41 -2.85 7.10 -3.17
N THR A 42 -3.94 7.26 -2.42
CA THR A 42 -3.90 7.75 -1.02
C THR A 42 -3.77 6.62 0.00
N ALA A 43 -3.70 5.35 -0.43
CA ALA A 43 -3.15 4.33 0.45
C ALA A 43 -1.72 4.77 0.75
N PRO A 44 -1.34 5.10 2.00
CA PRO A 44 0.05 5.38 2.28
C PRO A 44 0.77 4.09 1.92
N ALA A 45 1.49 4.08 0.79
CA ALA A 45 2.61 3.19 0.64
C ALA A 45 3.40 3.46 1.90
N ARG A 46 3.38 2.54 2.88
CA ARG A 46 4.17 2.68 4.11
C ARG A 46 5.55 3.04 3.59
N PRO A 47 6.00 4.30 3.75
CA PRO A 47 7.24 4.70 3.12
C PRO A 47 8.26 3.78 3.76
N LYS A 48 8.92 2.96 2.95
CA LYS A 48 9.99 2.12 3.48
C LYS A 48 10.96 3.10 4.14
N PRO A 49 11.30 2.90 5.42
CA PRO A 49 12.23 3.81 6.08
C PRO A 49 13.50 3.89 5.23
N SER A 50 14.10 5.09 5.15
CA SER A 50 15.38 5.23 4.46
C SER A 50 16.41 4.32 5.11
N ILE A 51 17.43 3.91 4.34
CA ILE A 51 18.56 3.12 4.86
C ILE A 51 19.16 3.81 6.10
N GLU A 52 19.20 5.14 6.09
CA GLU A 52 19.66 5.97 7.21
C GLU A 52 18.77 5.82 8.45
N ALA A 53 17.44 5.88 8.31
CA ALA A 53 16.51 5.69 9.41
C ALA A 53 16.58 4.26 10.01
N MET A 54 16.79 3.25 9.15
CA MET A 54 17.01 1.88 9.59
C MET A 54 18.35 1.72 10.33
N SER A 55 19.41 2.37 9.82
CA SER A 55 20.75 2.30 10.40
C SER A 55 20.83 3.02 11.76
N ALA A 56 20.06 4.09 11.96
CA ALA A 56 19.98 4.79 13.24
C ALA A 56 19.37 3.93 14.37
N LEU A 57 18.50 2.99 14.01
CA LEU A 57 17.88 2.05 14.96
C LEU A 57 18.73 0.78 15.17
N GLY A 58 19.64 0.47 14.24
CA GLY A 58 20.48 -0.71 14.29
C GLY A 58 21.51 -0.63 15.40
N ARG A 59 21.53 -1.63 16.30
CA ARG A 59 22.65 -1.82 17.24
C ARG A 59 23.77 -2.54 16.51
N LYS A 60 24.98 -1.95 16.53
CA LYS A 60 26.17 -2.66 16.07
C LYS A 60 26.52 -3.78 17.05
N PRO A 61 26.89 -4.97 16.56
CA PRO A 61 27.41 -6.05 17.39
C PRO A 61 28.63 -5.57 18.17
N VAL A 62 28.74 -6.01 19.42
CA VAL A 62 29.90 -5.68 20.28
C VAL A 62 31.17 -6.34 19.77
N GLU A 63 31.02 -7.54 19.19
CA GLU A 63 32.12 -8.32 18.63
C GLU A 63 31.80 -8.74 17.19
N PRO A 64 32.82 -8.92 16.34
CA PRO A 64 32.63 -9.53 15.04
C PRO A 64 32.07 -10.94 15.20
N PHE A 65 31.02 -11.27 14.45
CA PHE A 65 30.47 -12.61 14.40
C PHE A 65 30.21 -13.00 12.96
N ASP A 66 30.32 -14.29 12.66
CA ASP A 66 29.99 -14.83 11.34
C ASP A 66 28.48 -15.01 11.23
N LEU A 67 27.83 -14.10 10.52
CA LEU A 67 26.39 -14.12 10.30
C LEU A 67 25.93 -15.40 9.59
N LYS A 68 26.76 -15.96 8.70
CA LYS A 68 26.39 -17.14 7.93
C LYS A 68 26.39 -18.37 8.83
N GLN A 69 27.43 -18.55 9.63
CA GLN A 69 27.51 -19.67 10.57
C GLN A 69 26.31 -19.68 11.53
N VAL A 70 25.98 -18.53 12.12
CA VAL A 70 24.81 -18.40 13.03
C VAL A 70 23.50 -18.73 12.32
N SER A 71 23.32 -18.26 11.08
CA SER A 71 22.12 -18.55 10.29
C SER A 71 21.98 -20.03 9.95
N ASP A 72 23.08 -20.69 9.61
CA ASP A 72 23.10 -22.11 9.25
C ASP A 72 22.81 -22.98 10.48
N GLU A 73 23.39 -22.66 11.64
CA GLU A 73 23.11 -23.34 12.91
C GLU A 73 21.63 -23.23 13.31
N MET A 74 21.02 -22.04 13.20
CA MET A 74 19.60 -21.84 13.47
C MET A 74 18.69 -22.62 12.50
N TRP A 75 19.11 -22.75 11.24
CA TRP A 75 18.36 -23.49 10.21
C TRP A 75 18.36 -24.99 10.49
N GLU A 76 19.53 -25.55 10.84
CA GLU A 76 19.68 -26.96 11.19
C GLU A 76 18.97 -27.31 12.52
N GLU A 77 18.95 -26.39 13.49
CA GLU A 77 18.22 -26.57 14.75
C GLU A 77 16.70 -26.58 14.53
N GLY A 78 16.17 -25.76 13.62
CA GLY A 78 14.75 -25.75 13.26
C GLY A 78 14.27 -26.98 12.47
N LEU A 79 15.19 -27.82 11.98
CA LEU A 79 14.92 -29.06 11.25
C LEU A 79 14.97 -30.31 12.16
N ARG A 80 15.32 -30.17 13.44
CA ARG A 80 15.23 -31.24 14.46
C ARG A 80 13.86 -31.27 15.14
#